data_AF-V4T759-F1
#
_entry.id   AF-V4T759-F1
#
_cell.length_a   1.000
_cell.length_b   1.000
_cell.length_c   1.000
_cell.angle_alpha   90.00
_cell.angle_beta   90.00
_cell.angle_gamma   90.00
#
_symmetry.space_group_name_H-M   'P 1'
#
loop_
_entity.id
_entity.type
_entity.pdbx_description
1 polymer ?
#
loop_
_entity_poly.entity_id
_entity_poly.type
_entity_poly.pdbx_seq_one_letter_code
_entity_poly.pdbx_strand_id
1 'polypeptide(L)'
;MGSSLQKPIENRECPRQEKENLRQEEIKEEELEDIDGTFTCDICIEPMSVNNKFKNNNLCTHPFCQDCTVKYIEVKVRDNNTAKIECPGLHCEQFLDPFACKHTIPSSLFLKWCDHLCEDYVLGFERSYCPNRNCMAVMVNECEGIGRVKKAQCPKCKQWFCFQCKLAWHAGYRCEESGNLRDRNDIAFGKLLEKMNWTRCPGCGNCIERKKGCRIMFCRFIFLSLCLCIFSNRYLL
;
A
#
# COMPACT_ATOMS: atom_id res chain seq x y z
N MET A 1 16.43 -102.39 32.22
CA MET A 1 15.13 -102.21 32.89
C MET A 1 15.34 -101.31 34.10
N GLY A 2 14.46 -100.32 34.30
CA GLY A 2 14.52 -99.34 35.40
C GLY A 2 15.15 -98.01 34.96
N SER A 3 14.45 -97.07 34.33
CA SER A 3 13.51 -96.07 34.88
C SER A 3 14.04 -95.29 36.08
N SER A 4 14.32 -94.00 35.89
CA SER A 4 14.22 -93.00 36.95
C SER A 4 13.64 -91.71 36.39
N LEU A 5 12.67 -91.22 37.16
CA LEU A 5 11.78 -90.09 36.92
C LEU A 5 12.52 -88.76 37.12
N GLN A 6 12.07 -87.73 36.40
CA GLN A 6 12.15 -86.35 36.88
C GLN A 6 10.78 -85.66 36.66
N LYS A 7 10.28 -85.08 37.77
CA LYS A 7 9.09 -84.24 37.87
C LYS A 7 9.32 -82.86 37.21
N PRO A 8 8.24 -82.15 36.82
CA PRO A 8 8.31 -80.90 36.07
C PRO A 8 8.79 -79.74 36.95
N ILE A 9 9.65 -78.90 36.39
CA ILE A 9 10.05 -77.64 37.02
C ILE A 9 9.06 -76.59 36.53
N GLU A 10 8.30 -76.00 37.46
CA GLU A 10 7.51 -74.80 37.23
C GLU A 10 8.43 -73.67 36.76
N ASN A 11 8.19 -73.18 35.54
CA ASN A 11 8.80 -71.96 35.05
C ASN A 11 8.26 -70.78 35.84
N ARG A 12 8.96 -70.39 36.91
CA ARG A 12 8.83 -69.04 37.47
C ARG A 12 9.56 -68.09 36.54
N GLU A 13 8.80 -67.28 35.82
CA GLU A 13 9.36 -66.23 34.99
C GLU A 13 10.19 -65.27 35.85
N CYS A 14 11.37 -64.91 35.34
CA CYS A 14 12.34 -64.13 36.08
C CYS A 14 11.81 -62.69 36.23
N PRO A 15 11.88 -62.04 37.41
CA PRO A 15 11.41 -60.66 37.64
C PRO A 15 12.03 -59.60 36.72
N ARG A 16 13.06 -59.98 35.96
CA ARG A 16 13.71 -59.18 34.94
C ARG A 16 12.90 -59.13 33.63
N GLN A 17 12.26 -60.23 33.24
CA GLN A 17 11.50 -60.35 31.99
C GLN A 17 10.16 -59.60 32.08
N GLU A 18 9.45 -59.66 33.21
CA GLU A 18 8.22 -58.85 33.43
C GLU A 18 8.52 -57.35 33.39
N LYS A 19 9.64 -56.90 33.98
CA LYS A 19 10.08 -55.50 33.96
C LYS A 19 10.59 -55.02 32.60
N GLU A 20 10.90 -55.93 31.70
CA GLU A 20 11.36 -55.63 30.35
C GLU A 20 10.18 -55.62 29.38
N ASN A 21 9.17 -56.47 29.61
CA ASN A 21 7.88 -56.41 28.95
C ASN A 21 7.07 -55.17 29.35
N LEU A 22 7.01 -54.81 30.64
CA LEU A 22 6.38 -53.56 31.11
C LEU A 22 7.07 -52.33 30.53
N ARG A 23 8.41 -52.33 30.43
CA ARG A 23 9.15 -51.26 29.75
C ARG A 23 8.91 -51.25 28.25
N GLN A 24 8.74 -52.40 27.61
CA GLN A 24 8.44 -52.48 26.19
C GLN A 24 6.99 -52.12 25.87
N GLU A 25 6.05 -52.32 26.80
CA GLU A 25 4.67 -51.84 26.72
C GLU A 25 4.62 -50.32 26.98
N GLU A 26 5.32 -49.79 27.98
CA GLU A 26 5.48 -48.34 28.23
C GLU A 26 6.18 -47.62 27.06
N ILE A 27 7.24 -48.20 26.47
CA ILE A 27 7.92 -47.65 25.28
C ILE A 27 7.02 -47.72 24.03
N LYS A 28 6.16 -48.73 23.91
CA LYS A 28 5.17 -48.82 22.81
C LYS A 28 3.99 -47.88 23.00
N GLU A 29 3.61 -47.57 24.24
CA GLU A 29 2.59 -46.56 24.54
C GLU A 29 3.14 -45.13 24.38
N GLU A 30 4.41 -44.87 24.74
CA GLU A 30 5.07 -43.56 24.51
C GLU A 30 5.44 -43.31 23.03
N GLU A 31 5.81 -44.34 22.24
CA GLU A 31 6.10 -44.18 20.79
C GLU A 31 4.83 -44.04 19.91
N LEU A 32 3.63 -44.09 20.49
CA LEU A 32 2.37 -43.82 19.78
C LEU A 32 1.87 -42.36 19.94
N GLU A 33 2.59 -41.50 20.69
CA GLU A 33 2.21 -40.09 20.87
C GLU A 33 2.87 -39.10 19.89
N ASP A 34 3.65 -39.54 18.90
CA ASP A 34 4.25 -38.65 17.88
C ASP A 34 3.84 -38.99 16.43
N ILE A 35 2.57 -39.39 16.26
CA ILE A 35 1.95 -39.62 14.95
C ILE A 35 0.66 -38.80 14.86
N ASP A 36 0.79 -37.47 14.87
CA ASP A 36 0.12 -36.63 13.88
C ASP A 36 0.66 -35.21 14.02
N GLY A 37 1.36 -34.69 13.01
CA GLY A 37 1.80 -33.30 12.98
C GLY A 37 0.57 -32.40 12.92
N THR A 38 -0.04 -32.14 14.07
CA THR A 38 -1.31 -31.41 14.20
C THR A 38 -1.17 -30.23 15.13
N PHE A 39 -2.04 -29.25 14.94
CA PHE A 39 -2.17 -28.08 15.80
C PHE A 39 -3.65 -27.75 15.95
N THR A 40 -4.03 -27.09 17.04
CA THR A 40 -5.39 -26.58 17.20
C THR A 40 -5.45 -25.15 16.66
N CYS A 41 -6.43 -24.87 15.80
CA CYS A 41 -6.63 -23.53 15.27
C CYS A 41 -7.28 -22.60 16.31
N ASP A 42 -6.69 -21.46 16.64
CA ASP A 42 -7.23 -20.52 17.64
C ASP A 42 -8.52 -19.79 17.20
N ILE A 43 -8.92 -19.89 15.93
CA ILE A 43 -10.14 -19.24 15.40
C ILE A 43 -11.33 -20.20 15.40
N CYS A 44 -11.17 -21.40 14.82
CA CYS A 44 -12.26 -22.40 14.76
C CYS A 44 -12.21 -23.41 15.91
N ILE A 45 -11.12 -23.46 16.68
CA ILE A 45 -10.92 -24.40 17.80
C ILE A 45 -10.96 -25.87 17.33
N GLU A 46 -10.55 -26.13 16.08
CA GLU A 46 -10.49 -27.46 15.49
C GLU A 46 -9.03 -27.95 15.35
N PRO A 47 -8.76 -29.25 15.57
CA PRO A 47 -7.46 -29.85 15.30
C PRO A 47 -7.22 -29.98 13.80
N MET A 48 -6.05 -29.55 13.33
CA MET A 48 -5.69 -29.46 11.92
C MET A 48 -4.28 -29.98 11.68
N SER A 49 -4.02 -30.59 10.53
CA SER A 49 -2.65 -30.91 10.09
C SER A 49 -1.81 -29.64 9.96
N VAL A 50 -0.53 -29.69 10.35
CA VAL A 50 0.46 -28.61 10.19
C VAL A 50 0.58 -28.11 8.75
N ASN A 51 0.22 -28.93 7.76
CA ASN A 51 0.17 -28.52 6.35
C ASN A 51 -0.92 -27.46 6.08
N ASN A 52 -1.99 -27.48 6.87
CA ASN A 52 -3.07 -26.49 6.82
C ASN A 52 -2.78 -25.26 7.69
N LYS A 53 -1.62 -25.19 8.37
CA LYS A 53 -1.22 -24.00 9.12
C LYS A 53 -0.90 -22.86 8.16
N PHE A 54 -1.52 -21.71 8.38
CA PHE A 54 -1.19 -20.50 7.66
C PHE A 54 0.20 -19.99 8.07
N LYS A 55 1.00 -19.55 7.09
CA LYS A 55 2.36 -19.04 7.31
C LYS A 55 2.44 -17.60 6.81
N ASN A 56 2.55 -16.65 7.74
CA ASN A 56 2.74 -15.24 7.41
C ASN A 56 4.23 -14.91 7.15
N ASN A 57 4.87 -15.56 6.17
CA ASN A 57 6.30 -15.38 5.86
C ASN A 57 7.26 -15.42 7.08
N ASN A 58 6.90 -16.18 8.13
CA ASN A 58 7.61 -16.23 9.42
C ASN A 58 7.69 -14.90 10.20
N LEU A 59 6.88 -13.89 9.85
CA LEU A 59 6.75 -12.65 10.63
C LEU A 59 6.06 -12.90 11.98
N CYS A 60 5.18 -13.90 12.03
CA CYS A 60 4.54 -14.38 13.25
C CYS A 60 4.16 -15.87 13.12
N THR A 61 4.00 -16.58 14.23
CA THR A 61 3.81 -18.04 14.27
C THR A 61 2.48 -18.51 14.88
N HIS A 62 1.46 -17.64 14.86
CA HIS A 62 0.13 -17.90 15.42
C HIS A 62 -0.54 -19.14 14.79
N PRO A 63 -1.24 -19.96 15.60
CA PRO A 63 -1.82 -21.23 15.16
C PRO A 63 -3.17 -21.01 14.47
N PHE A 64 -3.15 -20.48 13.25
CA PHE A 64 -4.36 -20.32 12.43
C PHE A 64 -4.34 -21.27 11.23
N CYS A 65 -5.48 -21.89 10.94
CA CYS A 65 -5.63 -22.65 9.70
C CYS A 65 -5.80 -21.71 8.50
N GLN A 66 -5.46 -22.22 7.31
CA GLN A 66 -5.59 -21.49 6.05
C GLN A 66 -7.04 -21.04 5.81
N ASP A 67 -8.04 -21.91 6.03
CA ASP A 67 -9.45 -21.60 5.79
C ASP A 67 -9.96 -20.43 6.65
N CYS A 68 -9.61 -20.42 7.94
CA CYS A 68 -9.97 -19.32 8.84
C CYS A 68 -9.29 -18.02 8.41
N THR A 69 -8.02 -18.10 8.00
CA THR A 69 -7.27 -16.92 7.52
C THR A 69 -7.88 -16.38 6.23
N VAL A 70 -8.28 -17.24 5.28
CA VAL A 70 -8.94 -16.83 4.02
C VAL A 70 -10.26 -16.13 4.32
N LYS A 71 -11.11 -16.70 5.18
CA LYS A 71 -12.39 -16.07 5.57
C LYS A 71 -12.18 -14.73 6.27
N TYR A 72 -11.17 -14.65 7.15
CA TYR A 72 -10.82 -13.39 7.80
C TYR A 72 -10.39 -12.32 6.79
N ILE A 73 -9.51 -12.66 5.84
CA ILE A 73 -9.13 -11.76 4.75
C ILE A 73 -10.36 -11.37 3.93
N GLU A 74 -11.24 -12.31 3.62
CA GLU A 74 -12.47 -12.05 2.87
C GLU A 74 -13.35 -10.99 3.53
N VAL A 75 -13.64 -11.12 4.82
CA VAL A 75 -14.42 -10.13 5.59
C VAL A 75 -13.71 -8.78 5.60
N LYS A 76 -12.39 -8.76 5.87
CA LYS A 76 -11.63 -7.51 5.92
C LYS A 76 -11.59 -6.77 4.58
N VAL A 77 -11.47 -7.49 3.47
CA VAL A 77 -11.42 -6.90 2.12
C VAL A 77 -12.82 -6.55 1.61
N ARG A 78 -13.82 -7.42 1.80
CA ARG A 78 -15.14 -7.25 1.18
C ARG A 78 -16.08 -6.38 1.99
N ASP A 79 -16.06 -6.51 3.31
CA ASP A 79 -17.04 -5.87 4.20
C ASP A 79 -16.45 -4.63 4.85
N ASN A 80 -15.18 -4.68 5.26
CA ASN A 80 -14.52 -3.58 5.95
C ASN A 80 -13.70 -2.66 5.02
N ASN A 81 -13.60 -2.97 3.73
CA ASN A 81 -12.76 -2.26 2.75
C ASN A 81 -11.33 -1.96 3.28
N THR A 82 -10.73 -2.90 4.01
CA THR A 82 -9.44 -2.69 4.67
C THR A 82 -8.29 -3.11 3.77
N ALA A 83 -7.39 -2.17 3.48
CA ALA A 83 -6.19 -2.43 2.67
C ALA A 83 -5.08 -3.11 3.48
N LYS A 84 -4.74 -2.58 4.65
CA LYS A 84 -3.68 -3.10 5.54
C LYS A 84 -4.29 -4.03 6.58
N ILE A 85 -4.19 -5.34 6.33
CA ILE A 85 -4.82 -6.36 7.17
C ILE A 85 -3.81 -6.89 8.18
N GLU A 86 -4.08 -6.67 9.46
CA GLU A 86 -3.29 -7.20 10.57
C GLU A 86 -3.58 -8.68 10.82
N CYS A 87 -2.59 -9.38 11.34
CA CYS A 87 -2.73 -10.76 11.80
C CYS A 87 -3.86 -10.86 12.84
N PRO A 88 -4.71 -11.91 12.81
CA PRO A 88 -5.77 -12.11 13.81
C PRO A 88 -5.27 -12.38 15.24
N GLY A 89 -3.95 -12.56 15.42
CA GLY A 89 -3.34 -12.83 16.72
C GLY A 89 -3.54 -11.67 17.69
N LEU A 90 -3.88 -12.00 18.94
CA LEU A 90 -3.98 -11.00 20.01
C LEU A 90 -2.64 -10.29 20.17
N HIS A 91 -2.66 -8.95 20.12
CA HIS A 91 -1.47 -8.10 20.21
C HIS A 91 -0.41 -8.33 19.11
N CYS A 92 -0.80 -8.87 17.96
CA CYS A 92 0.08 -9.00 16.81
C CYS A 92 -0.05 -7.81 15.86
N GLU A 93 1.00 -7.00 15.76
CA GLU A 93 1.05 -5.83 14.85
C GLU A 93 1.58 -6.18 13.45
N GLN A 94 1.75 -7.48 13.14
CA GLN A 94 2.25 -7.91 11.85
C GLN A 94 1.13 -7.91 10.80
N PHE A 95 1.40 -7.29 9.65
CA PHE A 95 0.49 -7.32 8.51
C PHE A 95 0.58 -8.63 7.74
N LEU A 96 -0.53 -9.02 7.13
CA LEU A 96 -0.58 -10.11 6.18
C LEU A 96 -0.07 -9.63 4.81
N ASP A 97 0.84 -10.39 4.22
CA ASP A 97 1.34 -10.13 2.86
C ASP A 97 0.36 -10.71 1.82
N PRO A 98 -0.26 -9.86 0.95
CA PRO A 98 -1.14 -10.34 -0.11
C PRO A 98 -0.47 -11.34 -1.05
N PHE A 99 0.84 -11.19 -1.31
CA PHE A 99 1.56 -12.09 -2.21
C PHE A 99 1.79 -13.46 -1.59
N ALA A 100 2.03 -13.53 -0.28
CA ALA A 100 2.07 -14.79 0.46
C ALA A 100 0.70 -15.50 0.43
N CYS A 101 -0.39 -14.74 0.44
CA CYS A 101 -1.76 -15.27 0.42
C CYS A 101 -2.26 -15.65 -0.99
N LYS A 102 -1.55 -15.24 -2.06
CA LYS A 102 -2.02 -15.33 -3.46
C LYS A 102 -2.46 -16.74 -3.89
N HIS A 103 -1.79 -17.77 -3.39
CA HIS A 103 -2.10 -19.17 -3.72
C HIS A 103 -3.18 -19.78 -2.82
N THR A 104 -3.48 -19.15 -1.69
CA THR A 104 -4.45 -19.63 -0.70
C THR A 104 -5.82 -18.98 -0.89
N ILE A 105 -5.87 -17.71 -1.31
CA ILE A 105 -7.12 -16.97 -1.51
C ILE A 105 -7.61 -17.04 -2.97
N PRO A 106 -8.93 -16.90 -3.22
CA PRO A 106 -9.46 -16.82 -4.57
C PRO A 106 -8.91 -15.61 -5.35
N SER A 107 -8.65 -15.77 -6.65
CA SER A 107 -8.09 -14.71 -7.51
C SER A 107 -8.91 -13.42 -7.50
N SER A 108 -10.24 -13.50 -7.44
CA SER A 108 -11.11 -12.33 -7.36
C SER A 108 -10.96 -11.56 -6.04
N LEU A 109 -10.71 -12.27 -4.94
CA LEU A 109 -10.43 -11.66 -3.64
C LEU A 109 -9.06 -10.99 -3.63
N PHE A 110 -8.03 -11.67 -4.18
CA PHE A 110 -6.69 -11.10 -4.33
C PHE A 110 -6.70 -9.79 -5.12
N LEU A 111 -7.35 -9.76 -6.29
CA LEU A 111 -7.44 -8.55 -7.11
C LEU A 111 -8.12 -7.40 -6.36
N LYS A 112 -9.25 -7.67 -5.69
CA LYS A 112 -9.95 -6.65 -4.89
C LYS A 112 -9.09 -6.13 -3.74
N TRP A 113 -8.31 -6.99 -3.10
CA TRP A 113 -7.38 -6.57 -2.06
C TRP A 113 -6.26 -5.69 -2.64
N CYS A 114 -5.71 -6.04 -3.81
CA CYS A 114 -4.75 -5.19 -4.52
C CYS A 114 -5.34 -3.82 -4.89
N ASP A 115 -6.61 -3.76 -5.32
CA ASP A 115 -7.29 -2.50 -5.63
C ASP A 115 -7.35 -1.60 -4.38
N HIS A 116 -7.74 -2.14 -3.22
CA HIS A 116 -7.76 -1.39 -1.96
C HIS A 116 -6.37 -0.92 -1.52
N LEU A 117 -5.33 -1.74 -1.71
CA LEU A 117 -3.94 -1.33 -1.44
C LEU A 117 -3.50 -0.19 -2.36
N CYS A 118 -3.86 -0.23 -3.65
CA CYS A 118 -3.59 0.85 -4.58
C CYS A 118 -4.33 2.13 -4.18
N GLU A 119 -5.60 2.02 -3.79
CA GLU A 119 -6.40 3.16 -3.33
C GLU A 119 -5.83 3.78 -2.05
N ASP A 120 -5.48 2.97 -1.04
CA ASP A 120 -4.87 3.43 0.21
C ASP A 120 -3.53 4.14 -0.04
N TYR A 121 -2.70 3.59 -0.93
CA TYR A 121 -1.44 4.22 -1.33
C TYR A 121 -1.69 5.58 -2.00
N VAL A 122 -2.63 5.65 -2.94
CA VAL A 122 -2.98 6.90 -3.66
C VAL A 122 -3.59 7.94 -2.72
N LEU A 123 -4.33 7.54 -1.69
CA LEU A 123 -4.90 8.46 -0.69
C LEU A 123 -3.83 9.20 0.13
N GLY A 124 -2.62 8.65 0.24
CA GLY A 124 -1.49 9.30 0.91
C GLY A 124 -1.00 10.56 0.20
N PHE A 125 -1.30 10.74 -1.09
CA PHE A 125 -0.76 11.83 -1.90
C PHE A 125 -1.78 12.93 -2.20
N GLU A 126 -1.28 14.15 -2.42
CA GLU A 126 -2.08 15.22 -3.01
C GLU A 126 -2.48 14.80 -4.44
N ARG A 127 -3.77 14.95 -4.77
CA ARG A 127 -4.34 14.46 -6.02
C ARG A 127 -5.17 15.50 -6.76
N SER A 128 -5.15 15.42 -8.09
CA SER A 128 -6.04 16.20 -8.96
C SER A 128 -6.54 15.33 -10.11
N TYR A 129 -7.79 15.52 -10.48
CA TYR A 129 -8.32 14.94 -11.72
C TYR A 129 -7.88 15.78 -12.92
N CYS A 130 -7.71 15.11 -14.06
CA CYS A 130 -7.57 15.79 -15.34
C CYS A 130 -8.82 16.62 -15.63
N PRO A 131 -8.71 17.92 -16.00
CA PRO A 131 -9.87 18.77 -16.30
C PRO A 131 -10.66 18.33 -17.54
N ASN A 132 -10.08 17.49 -18.39
CA ASN A 132 -10.76 16.95 -19.55
C ASN A 132 -11.79 15.90 -19.09
N ARG A 133 -13.08 16.23 -19.25
CA ARG A 133 -14.22 15.37 -18.89
C ARG A 133 -14.22 14.02 -19.58
N ASN A 134 -13.58 13.88 -20.74
CA ASN A 134 -13.48 12.59 -21.44
C ASN A 134 -12.28 11.74 -20.98
N CYS A 135 -11.35 12.33 -20.22
CA CYS A 135 -10.14 11.66 -19.74
C CYS A 135 -10.31 11.12 -18.33
N MET A 136 -10.72 12.01 -17.40
CA MET A 136 -10.92 11.79 -15.96
C MET A 136 -9.77 11.07 -15.23
N ALA A 137 -8.57 11.01 -15.81
CA ALA A 137 -7.42 10.39 -15.17
C ALA A 137 -7.06 11.11 -13.87
N VAL A 138 -6.77 10.33 -12.82
CA VAL A 138 -6.25 10.84 -11.54
C VAL A 138 -4.75 11.08 -11.70
N MET A 139 -4.29 12.22 -11.19
CA MET A 139 -2.89 12.60 -11.10
C MET A 139 -2.53 12.71 -9.63
N VAL A 140 -1.47 12.03 -9.21
CA VAL A 140 -0.90 12.11 -7.87
C VAL A 140 0.40 12.91 -7.90
N ASN A 141 0.61 13.70 -6.84
CA ASN A 141 1.85 14.43 -6.62
C ASN A 141 2.76 13.61 -5.69
N GLU A 142 3.66 12.83 -6.27
CA GLU A 142 4.66 12.03 -5.53
C GLU A 142 5.86 12.88 -5.05
N CYS A 143 5.97 14.14 -5.49
CA CYS A 143 7.04 15.04 -5.10
C CYS A 143 6.73 15.72 -3.77
N GLU A 144 6.65 14.92 -2.70
CA GLU A 144 6.52 15.47 -1.33
C GLU A 144 7.71 16.37 -1.01
N GLY A 145 7.42 17.59 -0.51
CA GLY A 145 8.44 18.53 -0.05
C GLY A 145 9.10 19.43 -1.11
N ILE A 146 8.99 19.13 -2.42
CA ILE A 146 9.58 19.95 -3.49
C ILE A 146 8.57 21.01 -3.98
N GLY A 147 8.14 21.87 -3.07
CA GLY A 147 7.19 22.95 -3.37
C GLY A 147 5.82 22.48 -3.85
N ARG A 148 4.90 23.43 -4.10
CA ARG A 148 3.56 23.11 -4.61
C ARG A 148 3.61 22.93 -6.12
N VAL A 149 3.32 21.74 -6.62
CA VAL A 149 3.17 21.49 -8.06
C VAL A 149 2.05 22.38 -8.58
N LYS A 150 2.36 23.23 -9.55
CA LYS A 150 1.37 24.13 -10.17
C LYS A 150 1.03 23.68 -11.58
N LYS A 151 2.02 23.37 -12.42
CA LYS A 151 1.85 22.95 -13.81
C LYS A 151 2.03 21.43 -13.91
N ALA A 152 1.07 20.74 -14.52
CA ALA A 152 1.14 19.30 -14.73
C ALA A 152 0.63 18.94 -16.14
N GLN A 153 1.21 17.88 -16.72
CA GLN A 153 0.73 17.30 -17.97
C GLN A 153 0.04 15.97 -17.68
N CYS A 154 -1.18 15.79 -18.19
CA CYS A 154 -1.85 14.51 -18.10
C CYS A 154 -1.12 13.45 -18.96
N PRO A 155 -0.76 12.27 -18.43
CA PRO A 155 -0.04 11.25 -19.19
C PRO A 155 -0.94 10.58 -20.24
N LYS A 156 -2.25 10.53 -20.00
CA LYS A 156 -3.26 9.92 -20.88
C LYS A 156 -3.62 10.81 -22.08
N CYS A 157 -4.03 12.05 -21.85
CA CYS A 157 -4.47 12.96 -22.93
C CYS A 157 -3.46 14.04 -23.33
N LYS A 158 -2.29 14.09 -22.66
CA LYS A 158 -1.20 15.06 -22.88
C LYS A 158 -1.59 16.53 -22.69
N GLN A 159 -2.78 16.81 -22.17
CA GLN A 159 -3.24 18.16 -21.86
C GLN A 159 -2.53 18.71 -20.62
N TRP A 160 -2.06 19.96 -20.74
CA TRP A 160 -1.51 20.72 -19.63
C TRP A 160 -2.62 21.35 -18.80
N PHE A 161 -2.50 21.25 -17.48
CA PHE A 161 -3.45 21.80 -16.53
C PHE A 161 -2.76 22.32 -15.28
N CYS A 162 -3.47 23.13 -14.51
CA CYS A 162 -3.01 23.57 -13.21
C CYS A 162 -3.47 22.58 -12.13
N PHE A 163 -2.52 21.99 -11.40
CA PHE A 163 -2.79 20.99 -10.38
C PHE A 163 -3.57 21.56 -9.18
N GLN A 164 -3.35 22.84 -8.86
CA GLN A 164 -3.97 23.52 -7.71
C GLN A 164 -5.43 23.88 -7.96
N CYS A 165 -5.74 24.55 -9.08
CA CYS A 165 -7.10 25.00 -9.38
C CYS A 165 -7.90 24.00 -10.24
N LYS A 166 -7.25 22.94 -10.75
CA LYS A 166 -7.88 21.86 -11.52
C LYS A 166 -8.49 22.34 -12.85
N LEU A 167 -7.97 23.43 -13.40
CA LEU A 167 -8.39 24.00 -14.70
C LEU A 167 -7.32 23.80 -15.77
N ALA A 168 -7.71 24.01 -17.03
CA ALA A 168 -6.75 24.07 -18.14
C ALA A 168 -5.64 25.08 -17.85
N TRP A 169 -4.43 24.78 -18.31
CA TRP A 169 -3.26 25.55 -17.94
C TRP A 169 -3.37 27.04 -18.32
N HIS A 170 -2.99 27.91 -17.39
CA HIS A 170 -3.22 29.35 -17.46
C HIS A 170 -1.94 30.17 -17.20
N ALA A 171 -1.02 30.09 -18.16
CA ALA A 171 0.23 30.85 -18.17
C ALA A 171 0.04 32.34 -17.88
N GLY A 172 0.83 32.88 -16.95
CA GLY A 172 0.84 34.31 -16.60
C GLY A 172 -0.34 34.79 -15.74
N TYR A 173 -1.33 33.93 -15.47
CA TYR A 173 -2.49 34.23 -14.64
C TYR A 173 -2.44 33.49 -13.31
N ARG A 174 -3.00 34.12 -12.28
CA ARG A 174 -3.23 33.49 -10.99
C ARG A 174 -4.43 32.55 -11.06
N CYS A 175 -4.52 31.59 -10.14
CA CYS A 175 -5.60 30.60 -10.14
C CYS A 175 -6.97 31.27 -9.93
N GLU A 176 -6.99 32.31 -9.10
CA GLU A 176 -8.16 33.13 -8.79
C GLU A 176 -8.70 33.87 -10.03
N GLU A 177 -7.82 34.25 -10.96
CA GLU A 177 -8.18 34.93 -12.21
C GLU A 177 -8.65 33.93 -13.30
N SER A 178 -8.40 32.64 -13.09
CA SER A 178 -8.56 31.61 -14.14
C SER A 178 -9.94 30.95 -14.13
N GLY A 179 -10.75 31.24 -13.10
CA GLY A 179 -11.96 30.51 -12.77
C GLY A 179 -13.07 30.53 -13.82
N ASN A 180 -13.35 31.66 -14.51
CA ASN A 180 -14.62 31.73 -15.25
C ASN A 180 -14.78 32.73 -16.42
N LEU A 181 -13.77 33.48 -16.88
CA LEU A 181 -14.00 34.49 -17.94
C LEU A 181 -12.80 34.68 -18.86
N ARG A 182 -12.24 33.59 -19.41
CA ARG A 182 -11.17 33.71 -20.39
C ARG A 182 -11.70 33.42 -21.78
N ASP A 183 -11.71 34.44 -22.61
CA ASP A 183 -12.05 34.27 -24.01
C ASP A 183 -10.85 33.63 -24.77
N ARG A 184 -11.03 33.44 -26.08
CA ARG A 184 -9.99 32.85 -26.93
C ARG A 184 -8.72 33.72 -26.96
N ASN A 185 -8.86 35.04 -26.85
CA ASN A 185 -7.76 35.99 -26.87
C ASN A 185 -6.97 35.93 -25.56
N ASP A 186 -7.62 35.80 -24.40
CA ASP A 186 -6.96 35.64 -23.11
C ASP A 186 -6.09 34.37 -23.08
N ILE A 187 -6.59 33.28 -23.67
CA ILE A 187 -5.85 32.02 -23.82
C ILE A 187 -4.64 32.21 -24.73
N ALA A 188 -4.83 32.84 -25.89
CA ALA A 188 -3.75 33.11 -26.85
C ALA A 188 -2.68 34.02 -26.25
N PHE A 189 -3.09 35.05 -25.50
CA PHE A 189 -2.20 35.96 -24.80
C PHE A 189 -1.40 35.25 -23.71
N GLY A 190 -2.02 34.36 -22.92
CA GLY A 190 -1.31 33.53 -21.95
C GLY A 190 -0.22 32.67 -22.59
N LYS A 191 -0.51 32.06 -23.75
CA LYS A 191 0.50 31.28 -24.51
C LYS A 191 1.65 32.16 -25.01
N LEU A 192 1.36 33.41 -25.40
CA LEU A 192 2.38 34.38 -25.78
C LEU A 192 3.29 34.74 -24.60
N LEU A 193 2.72 34.96 -23.41
CA LEU A 193 3.50 35.24 -22.20
C LEU A 193 4.49 34.11 -21.91
N GLU A 194 4.06 32.87 -22.04
CA GLU A 194 4.93 31.69 -21.87
C GLU A 194 6.03 31.63 -22.93
N LYS A 195 5.67 31.79 -24.21
CA LYS A 195 6.63 31.74 -25.31
C LYS A 195 7.72 32.80 -25.17
N MET A 196 7.35 33.99 -24.71
CA MET A 196 8.27 35.12 -24.55
C MET A 196 8.91 35.22 -23.17
N ASN A 197 8.56 34.32 -22.23
CA ASN A 197 8.94 34.42 -20.81
C ASN A 197 8.61 35.79 -20.18
N TRP A 198 7.48 36.38 -20.57
CA TRP A 198 6.97 37.61 -19.98
C TRP A 198 6.20 37.31 -18.70
N THR A 199 6.22 38.25 -17.75
CA THR A 199 5.54 38.11 -16.46
C THR A 199 4.68 39.35 -16.19
N ARG A 200 3.61 39.23 -15.39
CA ARG A 200 2.79 40.39 -14.98
C ARG A 200 3.37 41.03 -13.72
N CYS A 201 3.39 42.36 -13.69
CA CYS A 201 3.76 43.11 -12.49
C CYS A 201 2.75 42.83 -11.36
N PRO A 202 3.19 42.42 -10.15
CA PRO A 202 2.28 42.19 -9.03
C PRO A 202 1.48 43.42 -8.59
N GLY A 203 2.04 44.63 -8.77
CA GLY A 203 1.41 45.87 -8.32
C GLY A 203 0.34 46.42 -9.28
N CYS A 204 0.58 46.36 -10.60
CA CYS A 204 -0.33 46.96 -11.59
C CYS A 204 -0.91 45.98 -12.61
N GLY A 205 -0.49 44.71 -12.61
CA GLY A 205 -0.95 43.70 -13.56
C GLY A 205 -0.45 43.88 -15.01
N ASN A 206 0.31 44.92 -15.33
CA ASN A 206 0.85 45.08 -16.68
C ASN A 206 1.95 44.06 -16.97
N CYS A 207 2.00 43.60 -18.23
CA CYS A 207 3.02 42.65 -18.68
C CYS A 207 4.38 43.34 -18.80
N ILE A 208 5.41 42.68 -18.31
CA ILE A 208 6.78 43.16 -18.32
C ILE A 208 7.68 42.12 -18.96
N GLU A 209 8.55 42.60 -19.86
CA GLU A 209 9.57 41.82 -20.54
C GLU A 209 10.92 41.97 -19.83
N ARG A 210 11.63 40.86 -19.63
CA ARG A 210 13.00 40.88 -19.14
C ARG A 210 13.99 40.92 -20.31
N LYS A 211 14.65 42.06 -20.51
CA LYS A 211 15.65 42.19 -21.58
C LYS A 211 17.00 41.54 -21.25
N LYS A 212 17.57 41.73 -20.04
CA LYS A 212 18.85 41.15 -19.61
C LYS A 212 18.99 40.99 -18.08
N GLY A 213 19.70 39.94 -17.65
CA GLY A 213 20.66 39.92 -16.53
C GLY A 213 20.23 40.09 -15.06
N CYS A 214 19.04 40.61 -14.73
CA CYS A 214 18.65 40.84 -13.33
C CYS A 214 17.24 40.31 -13.00
N ARG A 215 17.03 39.83 -11.77
CA ARG A 215 15.71 39.38 -11.26
C ARG A 215 14.86 40.53 -10.71
N ILE A 216 15.47 41.69 -10.47
CA ILE A 216 14.80 42.90 -10.03
C ILE A 216 14.38 43.66 -11.29
N MET A 217 13.08 43.81 -11.49
CA MET A 217 12.54 44.57 -12.63
C MET A 217 11.68 45.73 -12.13
N PHE A 218 11.82 46.89 -12.76
CA PHE A 218 11.07 48.11 -12.44
C PHE A 218 9.89 48.27 -13.39
N CYS A 219 8.69 48.46 -12.84
CA CYS A 219 7.50 48.74 -13.63
C CYS A 219 7.41 50.23 -13.97
N ARG A 220 7.19 50.57 -15.24
CA ARG A 220 7.09 51.97 -15.72
C ARG A 220 5.77 52.69 -15.36
N PHE A 221 4.77 51.97 -14.87
CA PHE A 221 3.43 52.52 -14.62
C PHE A 221 3.22 53.04 -13.20
N ILE A 222 4.08 52.65 -12.25
CA ILE A 222 4.02 53.14 -10.86
C ILE A 222 5.27 53.99 -10.65
N PHE A 223 5.17 55.28 -10.96
CA PHE A 223 6.28 56.25 -10.83
C PHE A 223 6.52 56.73 -9.39
N LEU A 224 5.79 56.22 -8.40
CA LEU A 224 5.95 56.60 -7.00
C LEU A 224 6.31 55.37 -6.15
N SER A 225 7.59 55.38 -5.72
CA SER A 225 8.19 54.58 -4.64
C SER A 225 8.22 53.04 -4.79
N LEU A 226 9.41 52.53 -5.15
CA LEU A 226 10.01 51.26 -4.70
C LEU A 226 9.12 50.00 -4.77
N CYS A 227 8.68 49.60 -5.96
CA CYS A 227 8.32 48.20 -6.18
C CYS A 227 9.55 47.43 -6.66
N LEU A 228 10.42 47.04 -5.72
CA LEU A 228 11.41 45.99 -5.92
C LEU A 228 10.63 44.68 -6.14
N CYS A 229 10.20 44.43 -7.38
CA CYS A 229 9.59 43.16 -7.75
C CYS A 229 10.70 42.11 -7.75
N ILE A 230 10.94 41.49 -6.59
CA ILE A 230 11.79 40.30 -6.49
C ILE A 230 11.00 39.17 -7.14
N PHE A 231 11.21 38.95 -8.43
CA PHE A 231 10.72 37.76 -9.12
C PHE A 231 11.55 36.57 -8.65
N SER A 232 11.16 36.01 -7.50
CA SER A 232 11.64 34.70 -7.09
C SER A 232 11.19 33.69 -8.15
N ASN A 233 12.10 32.83 -8.59
CA ASN A 233 11.94 31.84 -9.67
C ASN A 233 10.81 30.80 -9.47
N ARG A 234 9.87 31.03 -8.55
CA ARG A 234 8.74 30.15 -8.22
C ARG A 234 7.69 30.01 -9.34
N TYR A 235 7.90 30.63 -10.51
CA TYR A 235 6.99 30.54 -11.66
C TYR A 235 7.68 30.07 -12.95
N LEU A 236 8.91 29.54 -12.86
CA LEU A 236 9.69 29.04 -14.02
C LEU A 236 10.04 27.54 -13.93
N LEU A 237 9.21 26.74 -13.25
CA LEU A 237 9.19 25.28 -13.37
C LEU A 237 7.76 24.83 -13.69
#